data_AF-B9WFG2-F1
#
_entry.id   AF-B9WFG2-F1
#
_cell.length_a   1.000
_cell.length_b   1.000
_cell.length_c   1.000
_cell.angle_alpha   90.00
_cell.angle_beta   90.00
_cell.angle_gamma   90.00
#
_symmetry.space_group_name_H-M   'P 1'
#
loop_
_entity.id
_entity.type
_entity.pdbx_description
1 polymer ?
#
loop_
_entity_poly.entity_id
_entity_poly.type
_entity_poly.pdbx_seq_one_letter_code
_entity_poly.pdbx_strand_id
1 'polypeptide(L)'
;MSLNNPSQDLIFFKDNSLISKKILNNEINTKSKNSNSYLSVITYNQSTSPNWLINGLIEDTLFGNASKSLNNHELSNVSNESISNTNRRIMVISFLHNKEFYIKNCKRIGINLEDKQEKEGKFQFIDYFNDLFINLIKNPNDALKDINKMFDDIINNSSLDKNDDDNGSDVDVIILEGVEILLFATNIASNELLFNINRLNKKCRQLFVVSSKDCLKKHEELVTPSADPMVKINEFLIKLLHRSQLNITLEPLITGRAKDITGSLIISKGCIPYDDNDENLSVSINEKEYVYHITKDSQVKLFYR
;
A
#
# COMPACT_ATOMS: atom_id res chain seq x y z
N MET A 1 10.87 -20.15 -20.05
CA MET A 1 11.23 -18.78 -20.45
C MET A 1 12.73 -18.64 -20.29
N SER A 2 13.42 -18.27 -21.37
CA SER A 2 14.87 -18.06 -21.34
C SER A 2 15.18 -16.76 -20.58
N LEU A 3 16.24 -16.78 -19.77
CA LEU A 3 16.79 -15.65 -19.00
C LEU A 3 17.33 -14.48 -19.87
N ASN A 4 17.06 -14.49 -21.19
CA ASN A 4 17.48 -13.44 -22.12
C ASN A 4 16.47 -12.29 -22.26
N ASN A 5 15.35 -12.30 -21.54
CA ASN A 5 14.44 -11.16 -21.55
C ASN A 5 15.05 -10.02 -20.71
N PRO A 6 15.11 -8.78 -21.24
CA PRO A 6 15.59 -7.65 -20.48
C PRO A 6 14.68 -7.40 -19.26
N SER A 7 15.30 -7.04 -18.13
CA SER A 7 14.55 -6.61 -16.94
C SER A 7 13.67 -5.41 -17.30
N GLN A 8 12.48 -5.36 -16.72
CA GLN A 8 11.50 -4.30 -16.94
C GLN A 8 11.36 -3.44 -15.69
N ASP A 9 11.03 -2.17 -15.90
CA ASP A 9 10.66 -1.27 -14.82
C ASP A 9 9.22 -1.53 -14.37
N LEU A 10 8.98 -1.43 -13.06
CA LEU A 10 7.62 -1.44 -12.54
C LEU A 10 6.99 -0.06 -12.68
N ILE A 11 5.88 0.00 -13.41
CA ILE A 11 5.14 1.23 -13.69
C ILE A 11 3.64 0.93 -13.52
N PHE A 12 2.93 1.75 -12.76
CA PHE A 12 1.48 1.60 -12.56
C PHE A 12 0.65 2.53 -13.44
N PHE A 13 1.21 3.68 -13.83
CA PHE A 13 0.50 4.72 -14.57
C PHE A 13 1.13 4.97 -15.94
N LYS A 14 0.35 5.47 -16.90
CA LYS A 14 0.84 5.75 -18.26
C LYS A 14 1.80 6.94 -18.35
N ASP A 15 1.92 7.72 -17.27
CA ASP A 15 2.93 8.77 -17.11
C ASP A 15 4.31 8.22 -16.65
N ASN A 16 4.50 6.90 -16.74
CA ASN A 16 5.72 6.18 -16.34
C ASN A 16 6.07 6.29 -14.85
N SER A 17 5.06 6.50 -14.00
CA SER A 17 5.23 6.54 -12.55
C SER A 17 4.70 5.29 -11.84
N LEU A 18 5.24 5.03 -10.64
CA LEU A 18 4.63 4.15 -9.66
C LEU A 18 3.49 4.86 -8.93
N ILE A 19 3.72 6.08 -8.45
CA ILE A 19 2.67 6.95 -7.92
C ILE A 19 2.63 8.24 -8.74
N SER A 20 1.51 8.50 -9.41
CA SER A 20 1.41 9.66 -10.30
C SER A 20 1.62 10.97 -9.55
N LYS A 21 2.51 11.83 -10.09
CA LYS A 21 2.73 13.18 -9.57
C LYS A 21 1.45 14.01 -9.60
N LYS A 22 0.51 13.72 -10.51
CA LYS A 22 -0.79 14.40 -10.56
C LYS A 22 -1.62 14.08 -9.31
N ILE A 23 -1.67 12.81 -8.89
CA ILE A 23 -2.28 12.39 -7.62
C ILE A 23 -1.59 13.10 -6.45
N LEU A 24 -0.25 13.05 -6.45
CA LEU A 24 0.54 13.61 -5.36
C LEU A 24 0.56 15.13 -5.35
N ASN A 25 0.22 15.86 -6.41
CA ASN A 25 0.23 17.33 -6.44
C ASN A 25 -1.14 17.95 -6.15
N ASN A 26 -2.22 17.16 -6.20
CA ASN A 26 -3.55 17.65 -5.90
C ASN A 26 -3.60 18.34 -4.54
N GLU A 27 -3.99 19.61 -4.53
CA GLU A 27 -4.22 20.36 -3.30
C GLU A 27 -5.38 19.72 -2.53
N ILE A 28 -5.14 19.36 -1.27
CA ILE A 28 -6.20 19.03 -0.33
C ILE A 28 -6.82 20.37 0.09
N ASN A 29 -7.65 20.94 -0.78
CA ASN A 29 -8.32 22.21 -0.49
C ASN A 29 -9.41 21.96 0.56
N THR A 30 -9.09 22.17 1.84
CA THR A 30 -10.00 22.00 2.98
C THR A 30 -11.28 22.86 2.93
N LYS A 31 -11.34 23.83 2.01
CA LYS A 31 -12.50 24.70 1.74
C LYS A 31 -13.37 24.24 0.56
N SER A 32 -12.84 23.40 -0.32
CA SER A 32 -13.59 22.73 -1.40
C SER A 32 -13.92 21.31 -0.95
N LYS A 33 -15.18 20.89 -1.04
CA LYS A 33 -15.62 19.55 -0.62
C LYS A 33 -15.01 18.39 -1.43
N ASN A 34 -14.19 18.67 -2.44
CA ASN A 34 -13.58 17.68 -3.32
C ASN A 34 -12.04 17.77 -3.27
N SER A 35 -11.44 17.29 -2.18
CA SER A 35 -10.06 16.80 -2.22
C SER A 35 -10.11 15.33 -2.66
N ASN A 36 -9.53 15.01 -3.81
CA ASN A 36 -9.57 13.66 -4.33
C ASN A 36 -8.52 12.79 -3.62
N SER A 37 -9.02 11.87 -2.78
CA SER A 37 -8.23 10.81 -2.16
C SER A 37 -8.44 9.49 -2.89
N TYR A 38 -7.35 8.84 -3.27
CA TYR A 38 -7.39 7.62 -4.07
C TYR A 38 -7.06 6.39 -3.23
N LEU A 39 -7.79 5.30 -3.47
CA LEU A 39 -7.61 4.01 -2.82
C LEU A 39 -7.03 3.01 -3.84
N SER A 40 -5.90 2.43 -3.51
CA SER A 40 -5.30 1.32 -4.24
C SER A 40 -5.25 0.08 -3.35
N VAL A 41 -5.49 -1.08 -3.96
CA VAL A 41 -5.54 -2.35 -3.23
C VAL A 41 -4.44 -3.26 -3.77
N ILE A 42 -3.60 -3.73 -2.86
CA ILE A 42 -2.57 -4.73 -3.15
C ILE A 42 -3.03 -6.03 -2.53
N THR A 43 -3.31 -7.02 -3.36
CA THR A 43 -3.65 -8.37 -2.89
C THR A 43 -2.49 -9.32 -3.14
N TYR A 44 -2.26 -10.23 -2.20
CA TYR A 44 -1.19 -11.21 -2.30
C TYR A 44 -1.60 -12.56 -1.69
N ASN A 45 -0.89 -13.62 -2.05
CA ASN A 45 -0.98 -14.91 -1.37
C ASN A 45 0.20 -15.03 -0.40
N GLN A 46 0.07 -15.81 0.68
CA GLN A 46 1.18 -16.02 1.63
C GLN A 46 2.51 -16.45 0.98
N SER A 47 2.47 -17.14 -0.16
CA SER A 47 3.66 -17.54 -0.92
C SER A 47 4.29 -16.42 -1.76
N THR A 48 3.62 -15.27 -1.90
CA THR A 48 4.01 -14.12 -2.72
C THR A 48 4.02 -12.82 -1.91
N SER A 49 4.79 -12.82 -0.82
CA SER A 49 4.93 -11.69 0.10
C SER A 49 5.11 -10.33 -0.62
N PRO A 50 4.38 -9.28 -0.21
CA PRO A 50 4.38 -7.97 -0.87
C PRO A 50 5.49 -7.04 -0.38
N ASN A 51 6.35 -7.49 0.53
CA ASN A 51 7.31 -6.63 1.24
C ASN A 51 8.24 -5.84 0.30
N TRP A 52 8.70 -6.47 -0.78
CA TRP A 52 9.55 -5.81 -1.77
C TRP A 52 8.82 -4.65 -2.47
N LEU A 53 7.51 -4.81 -2.71
CA LEU A 53 6.67 -3.81 -3.34
C LEU A 53 6.38 -2.65 -2.38
N ILE A 54 6.12 -2.96 -1.11
CA ILE A 54 5.95 -1.94 -0.06
C ILE A 54 7.23 -1.10 0.07
N ASN A 55 8.41 -1.72 0.07
CA ASN A 55 9.68 -1.00 0.10
C ASN A 55 9.84 -0.09 -1.13
N GLY A 56 9.39 -0.54 -2.31
CA GLY A 56 9.40 0.27 -3.52
C GLY A 56 8.45 1.45 -3.48
N LEU A 57 7.26 1.31 -2.89
CA LEU A 57 6.33 2.42 -2.67
C LEU A 57 6.90 3.44 -1.65
N ILE A 58 7.58 2.95 -0.61
CA ILE A 58 8.26 3.80 0.36
C ILE A 58 9.36 4.61 -0.32
N GLU A 59 10.21 3.94 -1.12
CA GLU A 59 11.28 4.60 -1.86
C GLU A 59 10.72 5.62 -2.88
N ASP A 60 9.75 5.22 -3.69
CA ASP A 60 9.13 6.07 -4.70
C ASP A 60 8.51 7.32 -4.09
N THR A 61 7.86 7.20 -2.93
CA THR A 61 7.29 8.35 -2.25
C THR A 61 8.39 9.32 -1.79
N LEU A 62 9.42 8.81 -1.11
CA LEU A 62 10.48 9.63 -0.50
C LEU A 62 11.46 10.24 -1.52
N PHE A 63 11.66 9.60 -2.67
CA PHE A 63 12.70 9.96 -3.63
C PHE A 63 12.19 10.17 -5.06
N GLY A 64 10.90 9.95 -5.31
CA GLY A 64 10.25 10.11 -6.62
C GLY A 64 10.60 9.02 -7.62
N ASN A 65 11.30 7.95 -7.20
CA ASN A 65 11.59 6.75 -7.97
C ASN A 65 11.91 5.57 -7.05
N ALA A 66 11.75 4.34 -7.54
CA ALA A 66 12.08 3.10 -6.82
C ALA A 66 13.30 2.37 -7.42
N SER A 67 14.38 3.11 -7.70
CA SER A 67 15.55 2.55 -8.40
C SER A 67 16.31 1.49 -7.61
N LYS A 68 16.39 1.61 -6.27
CA LYS A 68 17.17 0.68 -5.44
C LYS A 68 16.38 -0.56 -5.04
N SER A 69 15.09 -0.42 -4.78
CA SER A 69 14.21 -1.52 -4.38
C SER A 69 13.72 -2.36 -5.57
N LEU A 70 13.40 -1.72 -6.70
CA LEU A 70 12.76 -2.36 -7.85
C LEU A 70 13.65 -2.46 -9.09
N ASN A 71 14.89 -1.95 -9.04
CA ASN A 71 15.79 -1.83 -10.19
C ASN A 71 15.15 -1.07 -11.37
N ASN A 72 14.31 -0.07 -11.09
CA ASN A 72 13.76 0.78 -12.14
C ASN A 72 14.88 1.65 -12.75
N HIS A 73 15.16 1.46 -14.04
CA HIS A 73 16.27 2.09 -14.77
C HIS A 73 15.86 3.37 -15.52
N GLU A 74 14.60 3.55 -15.91
CA GLU A 74 14.16 4.63 -16.81
C GLU A 74 13.77 5.94 -16.11
N LEU A 75 13.72 5.98 -14.77
CA LEU A 75 13.47 7.24 -14.05
C LEU A 75 14.69 8.19 -13.98
N SER A 76 15.86 7.82 -14.50
CA SER A 76 17.07 8.65 -14.48
C SER A 76 17.20 9.66 -15.62
N ASN A 77 16.24 9.73 -16.55
CA ASN A 77 16.28 10.70 -17.67
C ASN A 77 15.67 12.07 -17.34
N VAL A 78 15.14 12.26 -16.13
CA VAL A 78 15.00 13.61 -15.54
C VAL A 78 16.33 13.93 -14.89
N SER A 79 17.26 14.50 -15.67
CA SER A 79 18.50 15.18 -15.29
C SER A 79 19.34 14.61 -14.13
N ASN A 80 20.67 14.65 -14.26
CA ASN A 80 21.64 14.41 -13.19
C ASN A 80 21.54 15.37 -11.97
N GLU A 81 20.36 15.89 -11.64
CA GLU A 81 20.01 16.38 -10.32
C GLU A 81 19.83 15.14 -9.43
N SER A 82 20.79 14.97 -8.51
CA SER A 82 20.72 14.15 -7.30
C SER A 82 19.30 13.65 -6.98
N ILE A 83 19.12 12.33 -6.78
CA ILE A 83 17.96 11.68 -6.13
C ILE A 83 17.16 12.74 -5.37
N SER A 84 16.14 13.32 -6.00
CA SER A 84 15.56 14.55 -5.47
C SER A 84 14.76 14.13 -4.24
N ASN A 85 15.29 14.47 -3.07
CA ASN A 85 14.63 14.21 -1.81
C ASN A 85 13.29 14.95 -1.87
N THR A 86 12.21 14.23 -2.13
CA THR A 86 10.90 14.86 -2.33
C THR A 86 10.47 15.43 -0.99
N ASN A 87 9.65 16.48 -0.98
CA ASN A 87 9.03 16.93 0.28
C ASN A 87 7.82 16.07 0.68
N ARG A 88 7.76 14.82 0.20
CA ARG A 88 6.62 13.93 0.41
C ARG A 88 6.75 13.18 1.70
N ARG A 89 5.60 12.87 2.27
CA ARG A 89 5.48 12.21 3.56
C ARG A 89 4.67 10.94 3.41
N ILE A 90 5.18 9.88 4.02
CA ILE A 90 4.60 8.55 3.99
C ILE A 90 4.39 8.01 5.40
N MET A 91 3.23 7.41 5.61
CA MET A 91 2.90 6.68 6.82
C MET A 91 2.72 5.19 6.49
N VAL A 92 3.37 4.33 7.26
CA VAL A 92 3.17 2.88 7.20
C VAL A 92 2.49 2.43 8.48
N ILE A 93 1.33 1.79 8.33
CA ILE A 93 0.53 1.21 9.39
C ILE A 93 0.53 -0.30 9.15
N SER A 94 1.18 -1.06 10.02
CA SER A 94 1.28 -2.52 9.85
C SER A 94 0.69 -3.28 11.02
N PHE A 95 -0.12 -4.27 10.67
CA PHE A 95 -0.67 -5.28 11.57
C PHE A 95 0.15 -6.59 11.55
N LEU A 96 1.15 -6.71 10.67
CA LEU A 96 1.88 -7.95 10.40
C LEU A 96 3.36 -7.88 10.76
N HIS A 97 3.93 -6.67 10.80
CA HIS A 97 5.36 -6.45 11.04
C HIS A 97 5.56 -5.24 11.95
N ASN A 98 6.65 -5.26 12.74
CA ASN A 98 7.07 -4.13 13.56
C ASN A 98 7.90 -3.11 12.78
N LYS A 99 8.24 -1.99 13.42
CA LYS A 99 9.03 -0.91 12.79
C LYS A 99 10.41 -1.38 12.32
N GLU A 100 11.07 -2.21 13.12
CA GLU A 100 12.43 -2.71 12.84
C GLU A 100 12.49 -3.52 11.55
N PHE A 101 11.39 -4.19 11.19
CA PHE A 101 11.27 -4.92 9.93
C PHE A 101 11.50 -4.00 8.72
N TYR A 102 10.77 -2.88 8.66
CA TYR A 102 10.89 -1.92 7.56
C TYR A 102 12.22 -1.16 7.59
N ILE A 103 12.69 -0.74 8.77
CA ILE A 103 14.00 -0.10 8.91
C ILE A 103 15.10 -1.01 8.35
N LYS A 104 15.12 -2.29 8.74
CA LYS A 104 16.14 -3.24 8.28
C LYS A 104 16.08 -3.46 6.77
N ASN A 105 14.89 -3.62 6.21
CA ASN A 105 14.73 -3.88 4.78
C ASN A 105 15.11 -2.65 3.93
N CYS A 106 14.68 -1.45 4.31
CA CYS A 106 15.07 -0.21 3.63
C CYS A 106 16.57 0.10 3.81
N LYS A 107 17.15 -0.19 4.98
CA LYS A 107 18.59 0.02 5.23
C LYS A 107 19.46 -0.88 4.34
N ARG A 108 19.03 -2.11 4.04
CA ARG A 108 19.73 -3.02 3.11
C ARG A 108 19.86 -2.45 1.69
N ILE A 109 18.89 -1.65 1.27
CA ILE A 109 18.92 -0.94 -0.02
C ILE A 109 19.42 0.50 0.11
N GLY A 110 20.07 0.85 1.23
CA GLY A 110 20.69 2.17 1.42
C GLY A 110 19.70 3.31 1.64
N ILE A 111 18.54 3.02 2.25
CA ILE A 111 17.55 4.02 2.67
C ILE A 111 17.49 4.01 4.21
N ASN A 112 17.80 5.14 4.84
CA ASN A 112 17.72 5.27 6.29
C ASN A 112 16.36 5.86 6.72
N LEU A 113 15.41 5.01 7.08
CA LEU A 113 14.08 5.46 7.53
C LEU A 113 14.10 6.17 8.89
N GLU A 114 15.10 5.91 9.73
CA GLU A 114 15.25 6.57 11.04
C GLU A 114 15.55 8.06 10.83
N ASP A 115 16.49 8.39 9.92
CA ASP A 115 16.77 9.77 9.53
C ASP A 115 15.53 10.44 8.90
N LYS A 116 14.80 9.71 8.04
CA LYS A 116 13.58 10.22 7.41
C LYS A 116 12.47 10.52 8.41
N GLN A 117 12.45 9.82 9.55
CA GLN A 117 11.48 10.08 10.61
C GLN A 117 11.94 11.20 11.55
N GLU A 118 13.13 11.09 12.13
CA GLU A 118 13.57 11.95 13.24
C GLU A 118 14.09 13.30 12.78
N LYS A 119 14.77 13.35 11.63
CA LYS A 119 15.41 14.59 11.13
C LYS A 119 14.56 15.29 10.08
N GLU A 120 13.89 14.52 9.23
CA GLU A 120 13.15 15.08 8.09
C GLU A 120 11.63 15.10 8.29
N GLY A 121 11.07 14.35 9.26
CA GLY A 121 9.61 14.29 9.47
C GLY A 121 8.82 13.70 8.30
N LYS A 122 9.48 12.92 7.42
CA LYS A 122 8.90 12.37 6.18
C LYS A 122 8.41 10.93 6.26
N PHE A 123 8.83 10.21 7.30
CA PHE A 123 8.41 8.83 7.52
C PHE A 123 7.75 8.69 8.89
N GLN A 124 6.56 8.07 8.92
CA GLN A 124 5.87 7.71 10.14
C GLN A 124 5.55 6.22 10.13
N PHE A 125 5.75 5.56 11.26
CA PHE A 125 5.36 4.18 11.45
C PHE A 125 4.35 4.06 12.60
N ILE A 126 3.29 3.30 12.38
CA ILE A 126 2.31 2.94 13.39
C ILE A 126 2.32 1.42 13.54
N ASP A 127 2.68 0.98 14.76
CA ASP A 127 2.82 -0.43 15.10
C ASP A 127 1.51 -0.98 15.68
N TYR A 128 0.86 -1.86 14.92
CA TYR A 128 -0.25 -2.70 15.39
C TYR A 128 0.10 -4.19 15.36
N PHE A 129 1.39 -4.52 15.30
CA PHE A 129 1.87 -5.89 15.39
C PHE A 129 2.12 -6.28 16.85
N ASN A 130 2.83 -5.45 17.62
CA ASN A 130 3.28 -5.82 18.97
C ASN A 130 2.17 -5.75 20.03
N ASP A 131 1.36 -4.70 20.02
CA ASP A 131 0.51 -4.34 21.17
C ASP A 131 -1.02 -4.45 20.93
N LEU A 132 -1.42 -4.92 19.75
CA LEU A 132 -2.82 -4.84 19.30
C LEU A 132 -3.81 -5.52 20.25
N PHE A 133 -3.54 -6.77 20.65
CA PHE A 133 -4.41 -7.54 21.56
C PHE A 133 -3.93 -7.53 23.01
N ILE A 134 -2.89 -6.74 23.32
CA ILE A 134 -2.37 -6.59 24.68
C ILE A 134 -2.92 -5.30 25.30
N ASN A 135 -2.81 -4.19 24.55
CA ASN A 135 -3.05 -2.86 25.08
C ASN A 135 -4.20 -2.12 24.38
N LEU A 136 -4.45 -2.41 23.09
CA LEU A 136 -5.38 -1.63 22.27
C LEU A 136 -6.78 -2.23 22.24
N ILE A 137 -6.91 -3.51 21.93
CA ILE A 137 -8.18 -4.25 21.90
C ILE A 137 -8.30 -5.07 23.18
N LYS A 138 -9.16 -4.61 24.10
CA LYS A 138 -9.32 -5.25 25.42
C LYS A 138 -10.25 -6.45 25.39
N ASN A 139 -11.30 -6.37 24.57
CA ASN A 139 -12.29 -7.44 24.42
C ASN A 139 -12.55 -7.68 22.92
N PRO A 140 -12.03 -8.78 22.34
CA PRO A 140 -12.27 -9.13 20.95
C PRO A 140 -13.74 -9.32 20.57
N ASN A 141 -14.61 -9.63 21.54
CA ASN A 141 -16.05 -9.78 21.35
C ASN A 141 -16.83 -8.45 21.48
N ASP A 142 -16.15 -7.34 21.75
CA ASP A 142 -16.71 -5.98 21.78
C ASP A 142 -15.63 -4.97 21.35
N ALA A 143 -15.03 -5.22 20.18
CA ALA A 143 -13.82 -4.51 19.75
C ALA A 143 -14.12 -3.19 19.00
N LEU A 144 -15.38 -2.93 18.63
CA LEU A 144 -15.72 -1.81 17.73
C LEU A 144 -15.28 -0.45 18.29
N LYS A 145 -15.49 -0.21 19.58
CA LYS A 145 -15.11 1.06 20.22
C LYS A 145 -13.60 1.25 20.25
N ASP A 146 -12.86 0.20 20.59
CA ASP A 146 -11.39 0.20 20.64
C ASP A 146 -10.81 0.43 19.24
N ILE A 147 -11.36 -0.22 18.22
CA ILE A 147 -10.94 -0.06 16.82
C ILE A 147 -11.28 1.33 16.28
N ASN A 148 -12.48 1.85 16.56
CA ASN A 148 -12.84 3.21 16.16
C ASN A 148 -11.88 4.23 16.79
N LYS A 149 -11.59 4.09 18.09
CA LYS A 149 -10.61 4.93 18.79
C LYS A 149 -9.22 4.82 18.17
N MET A 150 -8.78 3.62 17.84
CA MET A 150 -7.49 3.37 17.18
C MET A 150 -7.39 4.14 15.85
N PHE A 151 -8.43 4.09 15.01
CA PHE A 151 -8.46 4.88 13.77
C PHE A 151 -8.59 6.39 14.02
N ASP A 152 -9.34 6.82 15.04
CA ASP A 152 -9.40 8.22 15.46
C ASP A 152 -8.01 8.74 15.85
N ASP A 153 -7.26 7.95 16.62
CA ASP A 153 -5.90 8.28 17.05
C ASP A 153 -4.95 8.38 15.84
N ILE A 154 -5.07 7.50 14.84
CA ILE A 154 -4.31 7.60 13.58
C ILE A 154 -4.65 8.91 12.85
N ILE A 155 -5.94 9.19 12.68
CA ILE A 155 -6.44 10.35 11.93
C ILE A 155 -6.08 11.67 12.61
N ASN A 156 -6.05 11.70 13.94
CA ASN A 156 -5.67 12.88 14.71
C ASN A 156 -4.14 13.08 14.72
N ASN A 157 -3.37 12.00 14.62
CA ASN A 157 -1.90 12.04 14.59
C ASN A 157 -1.31 11.98 13.17
N SER A 158 -2.15 12.02 12.12
CA SER A 158 -1.70 12.03 10.73
C SER A 158 -1.21 13.38 10.25
N SER A 159 -1.31 14.43 11.06
CA SER A 159 -0.59 15.69 10.86
C SER A 159 0.79 15.57 11.51
N LEU A 160 1.84 15.49 10.69
CA LEU A 160 3.22 15.26 11.15
C LEU A 160 3.91 16.50 11.76
N ASP A 161 3.25 17.67 11.74
CA ASP A 161 3.83 18.91 12.27
C ASP A 161 3.26 19.24 13.67
N LYS A 162 4.14 19.26 14.68
CA LYS A 162 3.89 19.83 16.03
C LYS A 162 4.47 21.25 16.18
N ASN A 163 4.93 21.86 15.11
CA ASN A 163 5.48 23.21 15.12
C ASN A 163 4.49 24.17 14.47
N ASP A 164 4.03 25.13 15.28
CA ASP A 164 2.89 26.03 15.09
C ASP A 164 3.01 27.09 13.97
N ASP A 165 3.92 26.96 13.00
CA ASP A 165 4.06 27.94 11.92
C ASP A 165 4.13 27.26 10.54
N ASP A 166 3.15 27.60 9.71
CA ASP A 166 2.86 27.16 8.33
C ASP A 166 2.17 25.80 8.12
N ASN A 167 0.88 25.87 7.77
CA ASN A 167 0.07 24.87 7.04
C ASN A 167 0.49 23.41 7.29
N GLY A 168 0.08 22.85 8.43
CA GLY A 168 0.29 21.44 8.78
C GLY A 168 0.02 20.56 7.56
N SER A 169 1.08 20.03 6.97
CA SER A 169 0.94 19.38 5.69
C SER A 169 0.22 18.04 5.92
N ASP A 170 -0.60 17.58 4.97
CA ASP A 170 -1.28 16.27 5.03
C ASP A 170 -0.39 15.13 4.48
N VAL A 171 -0.45 13.95 5.10
CA VAL A 171 0.34 12.77 4.65
C VAL A 171 0.02 12.48 3.19
N ASP A 172 1.03 12.37 2.32
CA ASP A 172 0.79 12.16 0.91
C ASP A 172 0.34 10.72 0.64
N VAL A 173 1.06 9.75 1.23
CA VAL A 173 0.84 8.32 1.00
C VAL A 173 0.69 7.57 2.32
N ILE A 174 -0.36 6.77 2.44
CA ILE A 174 -0.55 5.84 3.56
C ILE A 174 -0.49 4.40 3.02
N ILE A 175 0.29 3.54 3.68
CA ILE A 175 0.28 2.10 3.45
C ILE A 175 -0.33 1.44 4.68
N LEU A 176 -1.44 0.72 4.48
CA LEU A 176 -2.16 -0.03 5.50
C LEU A 176 -2.01 -1.53 5.22
N GLU A 177 -1.15 -2.21 5.97
CA GLU A 177 -0.82 -3.62 5.77
C GLU A 177 -1.53 -4.54 6.78
N GLY A 178 -2.25 -5.54 6.26
CA GLY A 178 -2.76 -6.68 7.04
C GLY A 178 -3.96 -6.38 7.94
N VAL A 179 -4.69 -5.29 7.64
CA VAL A 179 -5.82 -4.84 8.46
C VAL A 179 -6.95 -5.87 8.56
N GLU A 180 -7.04 -6.82 7.64
CA GLU A 180 -8.00 -7.93 7.67
C GLU A 180 -7.88 -8.81 8.92
N ILE A 181 -6.75 -8.79 9.63
CA ILE A 181 -6.59 -9.49 10.90
C ILE A 181 -7.63 -9.07 11.94
N LEU A 182 -8.12 -7.82 11.87
CA LEU A 182 -9.19 -7.33 12.73
C LEU A 182 -10.50 -8.09 12.50
N LEU A 183 -10.82 -8.46 11.26
CA LEU A 183 -11.99 -9.28 10.94
C LEU A 183 -11.80 -10.74 11.35
N PHE A 184 -10.55 -11.20 11.37
CA PHE A 184 -10.21 -12.54 11.82
C PHE A 184 -10.35 -12.70 13.34
N ALA A 185 -9.81 -11.75 14.07
CA ALA A 185 -9.59 -11.86 15.51
C ALA A 185 -10.67 -11.17 16.36
N THR A 186 -11.63 -10.45 15.75
CA THR A 186 -12.67 -9.73 16.50
C THR A 186 -14.08 -9.93 15.93
N ASN A 187 -15.07 -9.47 16.67
CA ASN A 187 -16.47 -9.58 16.28
C ASN A 187 -16.94 -8.54 15.23
N ILE A 188 -16.09 -7.57 14.84
CA ILE A 188 -16.50 -6.51 13.91
C ILE A 188 -16.96 -7.06 12.55
N ALA A 189 -17.77 -6.28 11.86
CA ALA A 189 -18.25 -6.55 10.51
C ALA A 189 -17.37 -5.87 9.43
N SER A 190 -17.43 -6.38 8.20
CA SER A 190 -16.71 -5.84 7.04
C SER A 190 -16.99 -4.35 6.82
N ASN A 191 -18.25 -3.93 6.96
CA ASN A 191 -18.68 -2.54 6.77
C ASN A 191 -18.11 -1.57 7.82
N GLU A 192 -17.93 -2.04 9.07
CA GLU A 192 -17.37 -1.23 10.15
C GLU A 192 -15.89 -0.96 9.89
N LEU A 193 -15.16 -1.98 9.43
CA LEU A 193 -13.77 -1.80 9.04
C LEU A 193 -13.63 -0.89 7.81
N LEU A 194 -14.45 -1.10 6.78
CA LEU A 194 -14.48 -0.25 5.58
C LEU A 194 -14.82 1.21 5.90
N PHE A 195 -15.70 1.45 6.86
CA PHE A 195 -16.00 2.81 7.32
C PHE A 195 -14.74 3.51 7.84
N ASN A 196 -13.96 2.83 8.67
CA ASN A 196 -12.71 3.38 9.20
C ASN A 196 -11.62 3.56 8.12
N ILE A 197 -11.49 2.62 7.18
CA ILE A 197 -10.58 2.75 6.03
C ILE A 197 -10.97 3.95 5.16
N ASN A 198 -12.26 4.17 4.91
CA ASN A 198 -12.73 5.33 4.14
C ASN A 198 -12.46 6.66 4.87
N ARG A 199 -12.54 6.69 6.20
CA ARG A 199 -12.16 7.86 6.99
C ARG A 199 -10.67 8.15 6.90
N LEU A 200 -9.85 7.10 6.96
CA LEU A 200 -8.41 7.19 6.79
C LEU A 200 -8.02 7.64 5.37
N ASN A 201 -8.69 7.12 4.33
CA ASN A 201 -8.43 7.50 2.94
C ASN A 201 -8.52 9.01 2.73
N LYS A 202 -9.49 9.68 3.38
CA LYS A 202 -9.68 11.14 3.31
C LYS A 202 -8.55 11.97 3.95
N LYS A 203 -7.55 11.32 4.57
CA LYS A 203 -6.41 11.96 5.23
C LYS A 203 -5.12 11.85 4.43
N CYS A 204 -5.17 11.26 3.25
CA CYS A 204 -4.05 11.18 2.34
C CYS A 204 -4.46 11.38 0.89
N ARG A 205 -3.47 11.64 0.03
CA ARG A 205 -3.68 11.72 -1.43
C ARG A 205 -3.83 10.31 -2.00
N GLN A 206 -3.04 9.36 -1.49
CA GLN A 206 -3.04 7.97 -1.93
C GLN A 206 -2.97 7.00 -0.74
N LEU A 207 -3.99 6.15 -0.61
CA LEU A 207 -4.01 5.04 0.34
C LEU A 207 -3.73 3.73 -0.40
N PHE A 208 -2.77 2.94 0.07
CA PHE A 208 -2.57 1.56 -0.33
C PHE A 208 -3.04 0.63 0.79
N VAL A 209 -4.05 -0.20 0.53
CA VAL A 209 -4.45 -1.27 1.45
C VAL A 209 -3.85 -2.58 0.95
N VAL A 210 -2.97 -3.17 1.74
CA VAL A 210 -2.26 -4.42 1.43
C VAL A 210 -2.88 -5.55 2.24
N SER A 211 -3.46 -6.53 1.56
CA SER A 211 -4.28 -7.56 2.21
C SER A 211 -4.05 -8.94 1.58
N SER A 212 -3.99 -9.99 2.42
CA SER A 212 -3.92 -11.36 1.93
C SER A 212 -5.26 -11.76 1.32
N LYS A 213 -5.20 -12.44 0.18
CA LYS A 213 -6.38 -12.98 -0.50
C LYS A 213 -6.48 -14.50 -0.46
N ASP A 214 -5.79 -15.15 0.47
CA ASP A 214 -5.84 -16.61 0.62
C ASP A 214 -7.25 -17.13 0.94
N CYS A 215 -8.11 -16.28 1.51
CA CYS A 215 -9.52 -16.57 1.79
C CYS A 215 -10.38 -16.69 0.52
N LEU A 216 -10.00 -16.06 -0.61
CA LEU A 216 -10.80 -16.06 -1.84
C LEU A 216 -10.78 -17.41 -2.57
N LYS A 217 -9.73 -18.22 -2.38
CA LYS A 217 -9.51 -19.46 -3.14
C LYS A 217 -10.16 -20.71 -2.52
N LYS A 218 -10.73 -20.60 -1.32
CA LYS A 218 -11.20 -21.75 -0.54
C LYS A 218 -12.72 -21.93 -0.48
N HIS A 219 -13.50 -21.06 -1.10
CA HIS A 219 -14.96 -21.18 -1.11
C HIS A 219 -15.46 -21.93 -2.34
N GLU A 220 -15.33 -23.26 -2.30
CA GLU A 220 -16.27 -24.14 -2.99
C GLU A 220 -17.54 -24.26 -2.12
N GLU A 221 -18.62 -23.65 -2.60
CA GLU A 221 -20.05 -23.98 -2.40
C GLU A 221 -20.50 -24.69 -1.10
N LEU A 222 -20.17 -24.16 0.07
CA LEU A 222 -20.87 -24.52 1.31
C LEU A 222 -21.39 -23.26 1.99
N VAL A 223 -22.67 -23.29 2.40
CA VAL A 223 -23.34 -22.23 3.15
C VAL A 223 -22.65 -22.09 4.51
N THR A 224 -21.55 -21.34 4.53
CA THR A 224 -20.82 -21.02 5.76
C THR A 224 -21.61 -19.98 6.55
N PRO A 225 -21.69 -20.10 7.88
CA PRO A 225 -22.36 -19.11 8.72
C PRO A 225 -21.82 -17.70 8.44
N SER A 226 -22.68 -16.69 8.46
CA SER A 226 -22.28 -15.28 8.26
C SER A 226 -21.27 -14.77 9.30
N ALA A 227 -21.11 -15.48 10.41
CA ALA A 227 -20.13 -15.20 11.46
C ALA A 227 -18.73 -15.77 11.15
N ASP A 228 -18.55 -16.59 10.12
CA ASP A 228 -17.25 -17.15 9.74
C ASP A 228 -16.28 -16.01 9.37
N PRO A 229 -15.11 -15.92 10.04
CA PRO A 229 -14.07 -14.96 9.68
C PRO A 229 -13.70 -14.93 8.20
N MET A 230 -13.72 -16.08 7.52
CA MET A 230 -13.39 -16.17 6.09
C MET A 230 -14.43 -15.47 5.23
N VAL A 231 -15.72 -15.61 5.58
CA VAL A 231 -16.82 -14.90 4.91
C VAL A 231 -16.68 -13.40 5.10
N LYS A 232 -16.40 -12.94 6.33
CA LYS A 232 -16.19 -11.52 6.62
C LYS A 232 -15.03 -10.92 5.83
N ILE A 233 -13.90 -11.63 5.76
CA ILE A 233 -12.71 -11.19 5.02
C ILE A 233 -12.97 -11.16 3.52
N ASN A 234 -13.66 -12.16 2.96
CA ASN A 234 -14.01 -12.16 1.54
C ASN A 234 -14.99 -11.04 1.19
N GLU A 235 -16.02 -10.83 2.01
CA GLU A 235 -16.93 -9.71 1.87
C GLU A 235 -16.17 -8.37 1.93
N PHE A 236 -15.24 -8.23 2.87
CA PHE A 236 -14.35 -7.08 2.98
C PHE A 236 -13.50 -6.85 1.73
N LEU A 237 -12.78 -7.88 1.25
CA LEU A 237 -11.91 -7.80 0.08
C LEU A 237 -12.68 -7.42 -1.19
N ILE A 238 -13.82 -8.07 -1.45
CA ILE A 238 -14.68 -7.76 -2.61
C ILE A 238 -15.13 -6.30 -2.54
N LYS A 239 -15.63 -5.87 -1.38
CA LYS A 239 -16.07 -4.49 -1.16
C LYS A 239 -14.92 -3.48 -1.29
N LEU A 240 -13.72 -3.83 -0.85
CA LEU A 240 -12.53 -2.99 -0.93
C LEU A 240 -12.09 -2.83 -2.40
N LEU A 241 -12.05 -3.92 -3.17
CA LEU A 241 -11.76 -3.91 -4.61
C LEU A 241 -12.76 -3.04 -5.38
N HIS A 242 -14.06 -3.13 -5.06
CA HIS A 242 -15.09 -2.27 -5.66
C HIS A 242 -14.95 -0.78 -5.32
N ARG A 243 -14.20 -0.44 -4.26
CA ARG A 243 -13.93 0.95 -3.86
C ARG A 243 -12.58 1.48 -4.35
N SER A 244 -11.79 0.63 -4.98
CA SER A 244 -10.44 0.97 -5.42
C SER A 244 -10.44 1.66 -6.78
N GLN A 245 -9.40 2.44 -7.03
CA GLN A 245 -9.04 2.98 -8.34
C GLN A 245 -7.95 2.17 -9.04
N LEU A 246 -7.05 1.53 -8.30
CA LEU A 246 -5.95 0.71 -8.80
C LEU A 246 -5.89 -0.60 -8.02
N ASN A 247 -5.79 -1.71 -8.74
CA ASN A 247 -5.60 -3.04 -8.17
C ASN A 247 -4.26 -3.61 -8.60
N ILE A 248 -3.49 -4.09 -7.62
CA ILE A 248 -2.23 -4.79 -7.83
C ILE A 248 -2.36 -6.16 -7.19
N THR A 249 -2.01 -7.21 -7.93
CA THR A 249 -2.20 -8.59 -7.50
C THR A 249 -0.90 -9.37 -7.64
N LEU A 250 -0.42 -9.94 -6.52
CA LEU A 250 0.72 -10.84 -6.48
C LEU A 250 0.24 -12.29 -6.35
N GLU A 251 0.56 -13.11 -7.35
CA GLU A 251 0.09 -14.49 -7.46
C GLU A 251 1.27 -15.46 -7.60
N PRO A 252 1.26 -16.64 -6.94
CA PRO A 252 2.18 -17.70 -7.31
C PRO A 252 1.93 -18.13 -8.76
N LEU A 253 2.94 -18.72 -9.40
CA LEU A 253 2.75 -19.31 -10.72
C LEU A 253 1.75 -20.47 -10.63
N ILE A 254 0.83 -20.52 -11.60
CA ILE A 254 -0.19 -21.57 -11.71
C ILE A 254 0.46 -22.96 -11.87
N THR A 255 1.64 -23.02 -12.50
CA THR A 255 2.39 -24.26 -12.75
C THR A 255 3.19 -24.74 -11.53
N GLY A 256 3.13 -24.05 -10.40
CA GLY A 256 3.89 -24.38 -9.19
C GLY A 256 5.16 -23.55 -9.03
N ARG A 257 6.13 -24.03 -8.24
CA ARG A 257 7.35 -23.28 -7.92
C ARG A 257 8.39 -23.42 -9.03
N ALA A 258 8.99 -22.30 -9.44
CA ALA A 258 10.16 -22.28 -10.31
C ALA A 258 11.38 -21.75 -9.56
N LYS A 259 12.58 -22.14 -9.99
CA LYS A 259 13.84 -21.67 -9.38
C LYS A 259 14.12 -20.19 -9.68
N ASP A 260 13.78 -19.77 -10.91
CA ASP A 260 14.17 -18.47 -11.46
C ASP A 260 12.99 -17.49 -11.56
N ILE A 261 11.81 -17.87 -11.05
CA ILE A 261 10.61 -17.02 -11.02
C ILE A 261 9.88 -17.25 -9.69
N THR A 262 9.60 -16.18 -8.97
CA THR A 262 8.91 -16.20 -7.68
C THR A 262 7.40 -16.20 -7.85
N GLY A 263 6.87 -15.38 -8.75
CA GLY A 263 5.43 -15.28 -9.00
C GLY A 263 5.10 -14.35 -10.17
N SER A 264 3.83 -14.01 -10.31
CA SER A 264 3.31 -13.01 -11.25
C SER A 264 2.75 -11.79 -10.51
N LEU A 265 2.90 -10.62 -11.11
CA LEU A 265 2.34 -9.35 -10.68
C LEU A 265 1.38 -8.86 -11.78
N ILE A 266 0.13 -8.58 -11.40
CA ILE A 266 -0.90 -8.07 -12.31
C ILE A 266 -1.31 -6.68 -11.84
N ILE A 267 -1.28 -5.70 -12.74
CA ILE A 267 -1.78 -4.35 -12.54
C ILE A 267 -3.07 -4.21 -13.36
N SER A 268 -4.15 -3.83 -12.70
CA SER A 268 -5.43 -3.59 -13.36
C SER A 268 -6.11 -2.34 -12.81
N LYS A 269 -7.06 -1.81 -13.56
CA LYS A 269 -7.95 -0.79 -13.04
C LYS A 269 -8.79 -1.30 -11.87
N GLY A 270 -9.10 -0.39 -10.97
CA GLY A 270 -10.15 -0.54 -9.97
C GLY A 270 -11.54 -0.30 -10.55
N CYS A 271 -12.56 -0.45 -9.72
CA CYS A 271 -13.95 -0.20 -10.13
C CYS A 271 -14.32 1.29 -10.11
N ILE A 272 -13.56 2.11 -9.39
CA ILE A 272 -13.72 3.57 -9.39
C ILE A 272 -12.67 4.14 -10.37
N PRO A 273 -13.05 4.93 -11.37
CA PRO A 273 -12.07 5.59 -12.23
C PRO A 273 -11.32 6.70 -11.46
N TYR A 274 -10.15 7.10 -11.95
CA TYR A 274 -9.60 8.40 -11.58
C TYR A 274 -10.47 9.49 -12.23
N ASP A 275 -10.61 10.65 -11.59
CA ASP A 275 -11.47 11.71 -12.11
C ASP A 275 -10.94 12.26 -13.43
N ASP A 276 -11.65 11.94 -14.52
CA ASP A 276 -11.35 12.37 -15.89
C ASP A 276 -11.94 13.76 -16.22
N ASN A 277 -12.72 14.35 -15.31
CA ASN A 277 -13.45 15.60 -15.54
C ASN A 277 -12.57 16.86 -15.45
N ASP A 278 -11.32 16.73 -15.00
CA ASP A 278 -10.32 17.80 -15.04
C ASP A 278 -9.21 17.37 -16.01
N GLU A 279 -9.09 18.05 -17.15
CA GLU A 279 -8.09 17.76 -18.17
C GLU A 279 -6.66 17.74 -17.59
N ASN A 280 -6.43 18.50 -16.50
CA ASN A 280 -5.14 18.55 -15.79
C ASN A 280 -4.88 17.30 -14.93
N LEU A 281 -5.93 16.57 -14.53
CA LEU A 281 -5.86 15.41 -13.64
C LEU A 281 -6.06 14.06 -14.35
N SER A 282 -6.05 14.03 -15.69
CA SER A 282 -6.12 12.78 -16.47
C SER A 282 -5.00 11.80 -16.07
N VAL A 283 -5.32 10.90 -15.12
CA VAL A 283 -4.44 9.86 -14.60
C VAL A 283 -4.97 8.54 -15.11
N SER A 284 -4.14 7.83 -15.87
CA SER A 284 -4.53 6.57 -16.48
C SER A 284 -3.61 5.44 -16.03
N ILE A 285 -4.22 4.32 -15.66
CA ILE A 285 -3.50 3.11 -15.27
C ILE A 285 -2.88 2.45 -16.50
N ASN A 286 -1.66 1.95 -16.30
CA ASN A 286 -0.92 1.12 -17.23
C ASN A 286 -1.16 -0.37 -16.88
N GLU A 287 -2.29 -0.91 -17.35
CA GLU A 287 -2.67 -2.30 -17.09
C GLU A 287 -1.67 -3.25 -17.75
N LYS A 288 -0.98 -4.05 -16.93
CA LYS A 288 0.14 -4.89 -17.36
C LYS A 288 0.27 -6.12 -16.47
N GLU A 289 0.90 -7.15 -17.01
CA GLU A 289 1.26 -8.36 -16.28
C GLU A 289 2.77 -8.61 -16.39
N TYR A 290 3.36 -8.93 -15.26
CA TYR A 290 4.78 -9.25 -15.11
C TYR A 290 4.93 -10.62 -14.45
N VAL A 291 6.03 -11.30 -14.77
CA VAL A 291 6.62 -12.31 -13.89
C VAL A 291 7.77 -11.67 -13.15
N TYR A 292 7.93 -11.99 -11.87
CA TYR A 292 8.99 -11.42 -11.05
C TYR A 292 9.82 -12.51 -10.36
N HIS A 293 11.08 -12.19 -10.14
CA HIS A 293 12.03 -13.01 -9.42
C HIS A 293 12.68 -12.20 -8.31
N ILE A 294 12.58 -12.71 -7.08
CA ILE A 294 13.30 -12.18 -5.92
C ILE A 294 14.58 -13.00 -5.75
N THR A 295 15.73 -12.35 -5.89
CA THR A 295 17.03 -13.00 -5.74
C THR A 295 17.36 -13.26 -4.27
N LYS A 296 18.41 -14.05 -4.01
CA LYS A 296 18.92 -14.29 -2.64
C LYS A 296 19.32 -13.01 -1.92
N ASP A 297 19.77 -12.00 -2.67
CA ASP A 297 20.16 -10.69 -2.15
C ASP A 297 18.96 -9.74 -2.00
N SER A 298 17.73 -10.27 -2.09
CA SER A 298 16.47 -9.51 -2.00
C SER A 298 16.28 -8.45 -3.10
N GLN A 299 17.00 -8.58 -4.23
CA GLN A 299 16.76 -7.76 -5.41
C GLN A 299 15.58 -8.32 -6.21
N VAL A 300 14.74 -7.44 -6.74
CA VAL A 300 13.61 -7.82 -7.58
C VAL A 300 13.97 -7.59 -9.04
N LYS A 301 13.65 -8.59 -9.88
CA LYS A 301 13.72 -8.48 -11.34
C LYS A 301 12.34 -8.77 -11.91
N LEU A 302 11.88 -7.90 -12.81
CA LEU A 302 10.60 -8.02 -13.48
C LEU A 302 10.81 -8.34 -14.95
N PHE A 303 9.96 -9.17 -15.50
CA PHE A 303 9.94 -9.50 -16.92
C PHE A 303 8.50 -9.50 -17.39
N TYR A 304 8.25 -9.15 -18.65
CA TYR A 304 6.92 -9.35 -19.22
C TYR A 304 6.59 -10.84 -19.24
N ARG A 305 5.32 -11.14 -18.97
CA ARG A 305 4.77 -12.48 -19.12
C ARG A 305 4.57 -12.83 -20.59
#